data_AF-A0A953EP44-F1
#
_entry.id   AF-A0A953EP44-F1
#
_cell.length_a   1.000
_cell.length_b   1.000
_cell.length_c   1.000
_cell.angle_alpha   90.00
_cell.angle_beta   90.00
_cell.angle_gamma   90.00
#
_symmetry.space_group_name_H-M   'P 1'
#
loop_
_entity.id
_entity.type
_entity.pdbx_description
1 polymer ?
#
loop_
_entity_poly.entity_id
_entity_poly.type
_entity_poly.pdbx_seq_one_letter_code
_entity_poly.pdbx_strand_id
1 'polypeptide(L)'
;MTGFIVIAIVIIVLAAAALIAGSARRRDVGSATGQLSRETLKRDASRRATERELVGAGAPATGREVEKAVILGRSEAMVPAASSAPTVWVPPDPETIGVTRRQFLNRSMITMMTLAISSFAAAAFTAFLWPTGAGGFGSKLRMGKITDLRAEIEKNGGFLYKPEGRMWLVEYPEAALPKGRVVYKGQASLPGMEKGILALYQKCVHLGCRVPSCATSKWFECACHGSTYNQVGEKKGGPAPRGLDRFAVEVSADGVLTVNTGAIIQGPSIGTNTTGQEAQGPHCV
;
A
#
# COMPACT_ATOMS: atom_id res chain seq x y z
N MET A 1 24.84 -1.74 -2.30
CA MET A 1 23.51 -1.81 -1.66
C MET A 1 23.57 -2.18 -0.17
N THR A 2 24.59 -2.90 0.29
CA THR A 2 24.74 -3.33 1.69
C THR A 2 25.21 -2.23 2.66
N GLY A 3 26.11 -1.34 2.22
CA GLY A 3 26.67 -0.28 3.08
C GLY A 3 25.64 0.75 3.57
N PHE A 4 24.72 1.19 2.70
CA PHE A 4 23.66 2.12 3.07
C PHE A 4 22.69 1.54 4.11
N ILE A 5 22.39 0.25 4.01
CA ILE A 5 21.50 -0.44 4.94
C ILE A 5 22.15 -0.52 6.33
N VAL A 6 23.44 -0.82 6.41
CA VAL A 6 24.17 -0.86 7.69
C VAL A 6 24.22 0.53 8.34
N ILE A 7 24.48 1.58 7.58
CA ILE A 7 24.50 2.97 8.09
C ILE A 7 23.12 3.38 8.61
N ALA A 8 22.05 3.06 7.88
CA ALA A 8 20.68 3.36 8.30
C ALA A 8 20.30 2.64 9.61
N ILE A 9 20.69 1.37 9.76
CA ILE A 9 20.44 0.60 10.99
C ILE A 9 21.18 1.23 12.18
N VAL A 10 22.45 1.61 12.01
CA VAL A 10 23.24 2.25 13.07
C VAL A 10 22.61 3.57 13.51
N ILE A 11 22.13 4.40 12.57
CA ILE A 11 21.47 5.67 12.88
C ILE A 11 20.17 5.43 13.67
N ILE A 12 19.36 4.46 13.29
CA ILE A 12 18.09 4.14 13.99
C ILE A 12 18.38 3.65 15.41
N VAL A 13 19.38 2.78 15.59
CA VAL A 13 19.76 2.27 16.92
C VAL A 13 20.29 3.41 17.81
N LEU A 14 21.12 4.30 17.27
CA LEU A 14 21.62 5.47 18.01
C LEU A 14 20.50 6.45 18.36
N ALA A 15 19.54 6.68 17.46
CA ALA A 15 18.37 7.52 17.73
C ALA A 15 17.45 6.92 18.80
N ALA A 16 17.22 5.61 18.76
CA ALA A 16 16.47 4.89 19.79
C ALA A 16 17.18 4.95 21.15
N ALA A 17 18.50 4.74 21.18
CA ALA A 17 19.30 4.86 22.41
C ALA A 17 19.27 6.29 22.98
N ALA A 18 19.34 7.31 22.11
CA ALA A 18 19.24 8.72 22.52
C ALA A 18 17.86 9.07 23.09
N LEU A 19 16.77 8.53 22.51
CA LEU A 19 15.40 8.68 23.03
C LEU A 19 15.21 8.01 24.39
N ILE A 20 15.75 6.81 24.56
CA ILE A 20 15.70 6.08 25.83
C ILE A 20 16.52 6.83 26.90
N ALA A 21 17.73 7.28 26.56
CA ALA A 21 18.57 8.04 27.48
C ALA A 21 17.95 9.42 27.83
N GLY A 22 17.37 10.11 26.86
CA GLY A 22 16.70 11.40 27.06
C GLY A 22 15.44 11.29 27.92
N SER A 23 14.64 10.23 27.73
CA SER A 23 13.46 9.97 28.55
C SER A 23 13.79 9.45 29.95
N ALA A 24 14.89 8.71 30.11
CA ALA A 24 15.40 8.29 31.41
C ALA A 24 15.97 9.46 32.24
N ARG A 25 16.51 10.50 31.59
CA ARG A 25 17.11 11.67 32.25
C ARG A 25 16.13 12.80 32.60
N ARG A 26 14.90 12.80 32.06
CA ARG A 26 13.88 13.77 32.47
C ARG A 26 13.35 13.44 33.87
N ARG A 27 14.02 14.02 34.86
CA ARG A 27 13.54 14.13 36.23
C ARG A 27 12.48 15.23 36.28
N ASP A 28 11.21 14.86 36.09
CA ASP A 28 10.05 15.75 36.34
C ASP A 28 9.85 15.95 37.86
N VAL A 29 10.83 16.54 38.54
CA VAL A 29 10.72 16.94 39.96
C VAL A 29 10.64 18.46 40.14
N GLY A 30 10.62 19.24 39.05
CA GLY A 30 10.57 20.70 39.13
C GLY A 30 9.18 21.34 39.14
N SER A 31 8.13 20.64 38.69
CA SER A 31 6.82 21.29 38.45
C SER A 31 5.63 20.55 39.07
N ALA A 32 5.87 19.70 40.06
CA ALA A 32 4.82 19.02 40.82
C ALA A 32 4.33 19.84 42.03
N THR A 33 4.60 21.15 42.08
CA THR A 33 3.94 22.09 43.00
C THR A 33 2.88 22.86 42.22
N GLY A 34 1.61 22.58 42.53
CA GLY A 34 0.44 23.03 41.78
C GLY A 34 0.32 24.55 41.63
N GLN A 35 0.66 25.05 40.45
CA GLN A 35 0.20 26.35 39.97
C GLN A 35 -0.90 26.06 38.94
N LEU A 36 -2.17 26.29 39.32
CA LEU A 36 -3.28 26.27 38.37
C LEU A 36 -3.04 27.34 37.31
N SER A 37 -3.21 27.00 36.04
CA SER A 37 -3.08 27.98 34.97
C SER A 37 -4.12 29.09 35.15
N ARG A 38 -3.77 30.34 34.80
CA ARG A 38 -4.70 31.48 34.89
C ARG A 38 -6.02 31.24 34.15
N GLU A 39 -5.97 30.46 33.08
CA GLU A 39 -7.14 30.08 32.30
C GLU A 39 -8.09 29.15 33.09
N THR A 40 -7.52 28.22 33.87
CA THR A 40 -8.29 27.31 34.74
C THR A 40 -8.99 28.08 35.85
N LEU A 41 -8.30 29.05 36.47
CA LEU A 41 -8.87 29.92 37.50
C LEU A 41 -10.00 30.80 36.95
N LYS A 42 -9.82 31.33 35.73
CA LYS A 42 -10.83 32.19 35.07
C LYS A 42 -12.10 31.42 34.73
N ARG A 43 -11.97 30.17 34.25
CA ARG A 43 -13.12 29.29 33.96
C ARG A 43 -13.88 28.86 35.21
N ASP A 44 -13.17 28.59 36.31
CA ASP A 44 -13.82 28.21 37.57
C ASP A 44 -14.56 29.42 38.18
N ALA A 45 -13.97 30.62 38.08
CA ALA A 45 -14.63 31.87 38.47
C ALA A 45 -15.87 32.17 37.61
N SER A 46 -15.80 31.97 36.28
CA SER A 46 -16.97 32.17 35.42
C SER A 46 -18.06 31.14 35.68
N ARG A 47 -17.72 29.85 35.94
CA ARG A 47 -18.72 28.84 36.35
C ARG A 47 -19.43 29.27 37.63
N ARG A 48 -18.69 29.67 38.67
CA ARG A 48 -19.27 30.12 39.95
C ARG A 48 -20.16 31.37 39.79
N ALA A 49 -19.83 32.26 38.85
CA ALA A 49 -20.66 33.43 38.55
C ALA A 49 -21.98 33.03 37.87
N THR A 50 -21.93 32.17 36.85
CA THR A 50 -23.11 31.65 36.16
C THR A 50 -24.00 30.83 37.09
N GLU A 51 -23.41 30.04 37.98
CA GLU A 51 -24.12 29.24 38.99
C GLU A 51 -24.84 30.11 40.04
N ARG A 52 -24.35 31.33 40.30
CA ARG A 52 -25.04 32.31 41.17
C ARG A 52 -26.22 32.99 40.49
N GLU A 53 -26.14 33.21 39.18
CA GLU A 53 -27.17 33.90 38.40
C GLU A 53 -28.40 33.00 38.15
N LEU A 54 -28.19 31.69 38.02
CA LEU A 54 -29.26 30.70 37.82
C LEU A 54 -30.12 30.40 39.07
N VAL A 55 -29.73 30.86 40.26
CA VAL A 55 -30.46 30.60 41.53
C VAL A 55 -31.58 31.62 41.79
N GLY A 56 -31.76 32.63 40.92
CA GLY A 56 -32.73 33.71 41.09
C GLY A 56 -34.14 33.47 40.55
N ALA A 57 -34.42 32.37 39.84
CA ALA A 57 -35.74 32.10 39.25
C ALA A 57 -36.35 30.82 39.83
N GLY A 58 -37.56 30.94 40.39
CA GLY A 58 -38.24 29.90 41.17
C GLY A 58 -38.32 28.52 40.50
N ALA A 59 -37.78 27.52 41.19
CA ALA A 59 -37.81 26.11 40.87
C ALA A 59 -37.92 25.31 42.18
N PRO A 60 -38.49 24.07 42.18
CA PRO A 60 -38.81 23.32 43.40
C PRO A 60 -37.56 22.99 44.23
N ALA A 61 -37.80 22.63 45.51
CA ALA A 61 -36.81 22.51 46.57
C ALA A 61 -35.42 22.08 46.09
N THR A 62 -34.48 23.01 46.20
CA THR A 62 -33.10 22.81 45.72
C THR A 62 -32.40 21.74 46.58
N GLY A 63 -31.42 21.02 46.02
CA GLY A 63 -30.62 20.05 46.80
C GLY A 63 -30.02 20.62 48.09
N ARG A 64 -29.85 21.94 48.17
CA ARG A 64 -29.48 22.68 49.38
C ARG A 64 -30.51 22.60 50.51
N GLU A 65 -31.80 22.59 50.18
CA GLU A 65 -32.88 22.48 51.18
C GLU A 65 -32.96 21.05 51.73
N VAL A 66 -32.70 20.05 50.88
CA VAL A 66 -32.56 18.64 51.29
C VAL A 66 -31.33 18.46 52.18
N GLU A 67 -30.18 19.03 51.82
CA GLU A 67 -28.99 19.01 52.67
C GLU A 67 -29.23 19.72 54.01
N LYS A 68 -29.95 20.85 54.01
CA LYS A 68 -30.28 21.57 55.25
C LYS A 68 -31.22 20.77 56.15
N ALA A 69 -32.18 20.03 55.58
CA ALA A 69 -33.06 19.12 56.33
C ALA A 69 -32.30 17.91 56.90
N VAL A 70 -31.33 17.37 56.16
CA VAL A 70 -30.46 16.27 56.64
C VAL A 70 -29.53 16.74 57.76
N ILE A 71 -29.03 17.97 57.69
CA ILE A 71 -28.22 18.59 58.76
C ILE A 71 -29.06 18.83 60.02
N LEU A 72 -30.30 19.31 59.87
CA LEU A 72 -31.21 19.57 61.00
C LEU A 72 -31.77 18.27 61.65
N GLY A 73 -31.85 17.17 60.90
CA GLY A 73 -32.30 15.86 61.40
C GLY A 73 -31.20 15.02 62.07
N ARG A 74 -29.94 15.47 62.04
CA ARG A 74 -28.82 14.74 62.64
C ARG A 74 -28.74 15.09 64.13
N SER A 75 -29.27 14.21 64.98
CA SER A 75 -29.22 14.33 66.43
C SER A 75 -27.78 14.46 66.96
N GLU A 76 -27.63 15.33 67.95
CA GLU A 76 -26.38 15.71 68.62
C GLU A 76 -25.74 14.53 69.37
N ALA A 77 -24.97 13.72 68.66
CA ALA A 77 -23.96 12.85 69.25
C ALA A 77 -22.75 12.72 68.31
N MET A 78 -22.26 13.85 67.80
CA MET A 78 -20.98 13.86 67.09
C MET A 78 -19.89 14.06 68.14
N VAL A 79 -19.21 12.97 68.51
CA VAL A 79 -17.98 13.04 69.30
C VAL A 79 -16.99 13.87 68.48
N PRO A 80 -16.45 14.99 68.99
CA PRO A 80 -15.44 15.75 68.26
C PRO A 80 -14.24 14.83 68.05
N ALA A 81 -13.93 14.54 66.79
CA ALA A 81 -12.70 13.83 66.46
C ALA A 81 -11.54 14.68 67.00
N ALA A 82 -10.73 14.11 67.89
CA ALA A 82 -9.59 14.80 68.47
C ALA A 82 -8.75 15.40 67.34
N SER A 83 -8.50 16.71 67.39
CA SER A 83 -7.70 17.39 66.38
C SER A 83 -6.27 16.87 66.48
N SER A 84 -5.92 15.88 65.67
CA SER A 84 -4.51 15.62 65.39
C SER A 84 -4.00 16.79 64.56
N ALA A 85 -2.90 17.40 65.00
CA ALA A 85 -2.25 18.45 64.22
C ALA A 85 -1.97 17.89 62.81
N PRO A 86 -2.20 18.69 61.74
CA PRO A 86 -1.90 18.24 60.39
C PRO A 86 -0.46 17.76 60.36
N THR A 87 -0.27 16.47 60.08
CA THR A 87 1.06 15.90 60.00
C THR A 87 1.79 16.61 58.87
N VAL A 88 2.93 17.20 59.19
CA VAL A 88 3.77 17.86 58.19
C VAL A 88 4.17 16.82 57.17
N TRP A 89 3.74 17.02 55.92
CA TRP A 89 4.09 16.12 54.83
C TRP A 89 5.60 16.14 54.63
N VAL A 90 6.27 15.10 55.09
CA VAL A 90 7.68 14.86 54.79
C VAL A 90 7.72 14.13 53.45
N PRO A 91 8.33 14.71 52.39
CA PRO A 91 8.47 14.02 51.13
C PRO A 91 9.25 12.71 51.37
N PRO A 92 8.72 11.54 50.97
CA PRO A 92 9.43 10.29 51.16
C PRO A 92 10.74 10.31 50.37
N ASP A 93 11.79 9.72 50.95
CA ASP A 93 13.14 9.70 50.39
C ASP A 93 13.11 9.14 48.94
N PRO A 94 13.67 9.84 47.93
CA PRO A 94 13.65 9.39 46.54
C PRO A 94 14.17 7.96 46.29
N GLU A 95 15.03 7.41 47.16
CA GLU A 95 15.46 6.02 47.04
C GLU A 95 14.38 4.99 47.45
N THR A 96 13.44 5.39 48.32
CA THR A 96 12.33 4.53 48.78
C THR A 96 11.12 4.52 47.84
N ILE A 97 10.95 5.57 47.01
CA ILE A 97 9.79 5.71 46.10
C ILE A 97 9.98 4.93 44.79
N GLY A 98 11.23 4.57 44.42
CA GLY A 98 11.51 3.80 43.21
C GLY A 98 10.84 4.38 41.95
N VAL A 99 10.05 3.57 41.24
CA VAL A 99 9.25 4.02 40.10
C VAL A 99 7.84 4.37 40.58
N THR A 100 7.44 5.63 40.40
CA THR A 100 6.06 6.04 40.76
C THR A 100 5.04 5.33 39.87
N ARG A 101 3.82 5.07 40.39
CA ARG A 101 2.73 4.46 39.61
C ARG A 101 2.48 5.17 38.28
N ARG A 102 2.54 6.50 38.26
CA ARG A 102 2.38 7.32 37.06
C ARG A 102 3.53 7.11 36.06
N GLN A 103 4.76 7.01 36.55
CA GLN A 103 5.92 6.69 35.69
C GLN A 103 5.81 5.28 35.12
N PHE A 104 5.40 4.30 35.91
CA PHE A 104 5.18 2.93 35.42
C PHE A 104 4.13 2.91 34.31
N LEU A 105 2.96 3.52 34.54
CA LEU A 105 1.86 3.55 33.57
C LEU A 105 2.20 4.34 32.30
N ASN A 106 2.86 5.49 32.43
CA ASN A 106 3.27 6.28 31.26
C ASN A 106 4.35 5.55 30.46
N ARG A 107 5.33 4.92 31.12
CA ARG A 107 6.38 4.16 30.44
C ARG A 107 5.79 2.94 29.74
N SER A 108 4.93 2.17 30.41
CA SER A 108 4.30 0.99 29.79
C SER A 108 3.44 1.37 28.60
N MET A 109 2.63 2.43 28.70
CA MET A 109 1.80 2.91 27.60
C MET A 109 2.64 3.36 26.40
N ILE A 110 3.70 4.15 26.63
CA ILE A 110 4.59 4.60 25.55
C ILE A 110 5.34 3.42 24.94
N THR A 111 5.92 2.52 25.76
CA THR A 111 6.65 1.36 25.26
C THR A 111 5.76 0.45 24.41
N MET A 112 4.53 0.18 24.85
CA MET A 112 3.60 -0.65 24.08
C MET A 112 3.16 0.03 22.78
N MET A 113 2.88 1.33 22.83
CA MET A 113 2.55 2.11 21.64
C MET A 113 3.71 2.12 20.63
N THR A 114 4.93 2.38 21.08
CA THR A 114 6.12 2.36 20.22
C THR A 114 6.36 0.99 19.62
N LEU A 115 6.21 -0.08 20.40
CA LEU A 115 6.37 -1.45 19.92
C LEU A 115 5.30 -1.81 18.88
N ALA A 116 4.05 -1.43 19.10
CA ALA A 116 2.95 -1.66 18.15
C ALA A 116 3.13 -0.89 16.83
N ILE A 117 3.51 0.39 16.90
CA ILE A 117 3.77 1.18 15.70
C ILE A 117 4.98 0.62 14.94
N SER A 118 6.05 0.24 15.66
CA SER A 118 7.26 -0.31 15.05
C SER A 118 7.01 -1.66 14.38
N SER A 119 6.21 -2.54 15.00
CA SER A 119 5.88 -3.84 14.42
C SER A 119 5.00 -3.70 13.18
N PHE A 120 4.02 -2.79 13.20
CA PHE A 120 3.20 -2.47 12.02
C PHE A 120 4.05 -1.88 10.89
N ALA A 121 4.94 -0.92 11.20
CA ALA A 121 5.82 -0.32 10.22
C ALA A 121 6.78 -1.36 9.60
N ALA A 122 7.34 -2.26 10.40
CA ALA A 122 8.19 -3.34 9.93
C ALA A 122 7.41 -4.30 9.00
N ALA A 123 6.21 -4.71 9.39
CA ALA A 123 5.35 -5.57 8.56
C ALA A 123 4.93 -4.90 7.25
N ALA A 124 4.63 -3.60 7.27
CA ALA A 124 4.30 -2.84 6.06
C ALA A 124 5.51 -2.73 5.13
N PHE A 125 6.70 -2.45 5.66
CA PHE A 125 7.93 -2.40 4.87
C PHE A 125 8.25 -3.75 4.22
N THR A 126 8.11 -4.86 4.95
CA THR A 126 8.34 -6.19 4.37
C THR A 126 7.26 -6.56 3.35
N ALA A 127 6.00 -6.19 3.57
CA ALA A 127 4.92 -6.52 2.65
C ALA A 127 4.97 -5.73 1.33
N PHE A 128 5.35 -4.44 1.37
CA PHE A 128 5.28 -3.56 0.20
C PHE A 128 6.63 -3.26 -0.47
N LEU A 129 7.73 -3.28 0.28
CA LEU A 129 9.05 -2.91 -0.24
C LEU A 129 10.01 -4.10 -0.41
N TRP A 130 9.74 -5.23 0.23
CA TRP A 130 10.54 -6.44 0.01
C TRP A 130 10.11 -7.14 -1.28
N PRO A 131 11.05 -7.55 -2.16
CA PRO A 131 10.70 -8.29 -3.35
C PRO A 131 10.09 -9.64 -2.95
N THR A 132 8.82 -9.85 -3.27
CA THR A 132 8.18 -11.16 -3.14
C THR A 132 8.80 -12.11 -4.16
N GLY A 133 9.08 -13.35 -3.74
CA GLY A 133 9.65 -14.39 -4.60
C GLY A 133 8.79 -14.64 -5.83
N ALA A 134 9.46 -14.95 -6.94
CA ALA A 134 8.92 -15.12 -8.29
C ALA A 134 7.55 -15.83 -8.34
N GLY A 135 6.55 -15.11 -8.83
CA GLY A 135 5.18 -15.60 -8.93
C GLY A 135 4.23 -14.48 -9.34
N GLY A 136 4.42 -13.92 -10.53
CA GLY A 136 3.55 -12.85 -11.04
C GLY A 136 4.13 -12.16 -12.26
N PHE A 137 3.52 -11.05 -12.65
CA PHE A 137 4.08 -10.21 -13.70
C PHE A 137 5.47 -9.71 -13.31
N GLY A 138 6.45 -9.91 -14.19
CA GLY A 138 7.86 -9.67 -13.93
C GLY A 138 8.69 -10.96 -13.77
N SER A 139 8.05 -12.13 -13.69
CA SER A 139 8.73 -13.44 -13.63
C SER A 139 8.48 -14.29 -14.88
N LYS A 140 9.14 -15.46 -14.93
CA LYS A 140 8.83 -16.52 -15.89
C LYS A 140 7.50 -17.16 -15.52
N LEU A 141 6.57 -17.23 -16.46
CA LEU A 141 5.24 -17.80 -16.31
C LEU A 141 5.12 -19.03 -17.22
N ARG A 142 4.77 -20.17 -16.64
CA ARG A 142 4.52 -21.41 -17.38
C ARG A 142 3.11 -21.38 -17.95
N MET A 143 2.97 -21.37 -19.28
CA MET A 143 1.68 -21.22 -19.97
C MET A 143 1.00 -22.55 -20.32
N GLY A 144 1.72 -23.67 -20.27
CA GLY A 144 1.20 -24.98 -20.64
C GLY A 144 1.72 -25.44 -22.01
N LYS A 145 1.07 -26.44 -22.61
CA LYS A 145 1.49 -27.01 -23.89
C LYS A 145 1.05 -26.13 -25.06
N ILE A 146 1.90 -26.01 -26.06
CA ILE A 146 1.64 -25.20 -27.27
C ILE A 146 0.44 -25.72 -28.06
N THR A 147 0.24 -27.03 -28.11
CA THR A 147 -0.90 -27.66 -28.80
C THR A 147 -2.23 -27.17 -28.25
N ASP A 148 -2.35 -27.16 -26.93
CA ASP A 148 -3.57 -26.81 -26.22
C ASP A 148 -3.82 -25.30 -26.33
N LEU A 149 -2.75 -24.51 -26.21
CA LEU A 149 -2.80 -23.06 -26.41
C LEU A 149 -3.23 -22.67 -27.82
N ARG A 150 -2.76 -23.37 -28.86
CA ARG A 150 -3.22 -23.13 -30.24
C ARG A 150 -4.71 -23.42 -30.41
N ALA A 151 -5.20 -24.53 -29.86
CA ALA A 151 -6.62 -24.85 -29.88
C ALA A 151 -7.47 -23.80 -29.14
N GLU A 152 -6.99 -23.28 -28.00
CA GLU A 152 -7.63 -22.17 -27.30
C GLU A 152 -7.63 -20.86 -28.10
N ILE A 153 -6.54 -20.55 -28.81
CA ILE A 153 -6.42 -19.37 -29.67
C ILE A 153 -7.44 -19.45 -30.81
N GLU A 154 -7.53 -20.59 -31.49
CA GLU A 154 -8.45 -20.82 -32.60
C GLU A 154 -9.91 -20.71 -32.13
N LYS A 155 -10.24 -21.32 -30.99
CA LYS A 155 -11.58 -21.23 -30.37
C LYS A 155 -11.99 -19.79 -30.06
N ASN A 156 -11.05 -18.93 -29.68
CA ASN A 156 -11.28 -17.51 -29.41
C ASN A 156 -11.11 -16.62 -30.65
N GLY A 157 -11.10 -17.20 -31.85
CA GLY A 157 -11.06 -16.46 -33.10
C GLY A 157 -9.71 -15.79 -33.39
N GLY A 158 -8.61 -16.36 -32.90
CA GLY A 158 -7.24 -15.94 -33.16
C GLY A 158 -6.57 -15.18 -32.00
N PHE A 159 -7.30 -14.91 -30.90
CA PHE A 159 -6.80 -14.12 -29.77
C PHE A 159 -7.06 -14.79 -28.44
N LEU A 160 -6.02 -15.09 -27.68
CA LEU A 160 -6.14 -15.66 -26.33
C LEU A 160 -5.57 -14.69 -25.29
N TYR A 161 -6.43 -14.18 -24.41
CA TYR A 161 -5.98 -13.32 -23.32
C TYR A 161 -5.52 -14.15 -22.12
N LYS A 162 -4.30 -13.88 -21.63
CA LYS A 162 -3.77 -14.46 -20.38
C LYS A 162 -3.55 -13.35 -19.34
N PRO A 163 -4.43 -13.21 -18.33
CA PRO A 163 -4.36 -12.12 -17.35
C PRO A 163 -3.11 -12.17 -16.49
N GLU A 164 -2.55 -13.36 -16.24
CA GLU A 164 -1.37 -13.58 -15.40
C GLU A 164 -0.15 -12.79 -15.92
N GLY A 165 -0.02 -12.71 -17.25
CA GLY A 165 1.04 -11.96 -17.93
C GLY A 165 0.61 -10.63 -18.52
N ARG A 166 -0.67 -10.24 -18.36
CA ARG A 166 -1.29 -9.10 -19.07
C ARG A 166 -0.94 -9.12 -20.57
N MET A 167 -1.11 -10.27 -21.18
CA MET A 167 -0.62 -10.53 -22.54
C MET A 167 -1.68 -11.17 -23.41
N TRP A 168 -1.51 -10.98 -24.71
CA TRP A 168 -2.21 -11.73 -25.74
C TRP A 168 -1.29 -12.82 -26.27
N LEU A 169 -1.77 -14.05 -26.27
CA LEU A 169 -1.20 -15.13 -27.07
C LEU A 169 -1.93 -15.16 -28.40
N VAL A 170 -1.16 -15.06 -29.48
CA VAL A 170 -1.67 -15.11 -30.86
C VAL A 170 -0.88 -16.14 -31.65
N GLU A 171 -1.50 -16.64 -32.70
CA GLU A 171 -0.81 -17.51 -33.64
C GLU A 171 0.08 -16.68 -34.57
N TYR A 172 1.32 -17.12 -34.75
CA TYR A 172 2.20 -16.55 -35.78
C TYR A 172 2.13 -17.44 -37.02
N PRO A 173 1.67 -16.93 -38.19
CA PRO A 173 1.43 -17.76 -39.35
C PRO A 173 2.73 -18.31 -39.93
N GLU A 174 2.76 -19.61 -40.24
CA GLU A 174 3.96 -20.30 -40.75
C GLU A 174 4.46 -19.68 -42.07
N ALA A 175 3.54 -19.22 -42.92
CA ALA A 175 3.86 -18.53 -44.17
C ALA A 175 4.65 -17.22 -43.95
N ALA A 176 4.53 -16.58 -42.78
CA ALA A 176 5.25 -15.35 -42.45
C ALA A 176 6.58 -15.60 -41.73
N LEU A 177 6.96 -16.86 -41.45
CA LEU A 177 8.20 -17.20 -40.75
C LEU A 177 9.46 -16.77 -41.51
N PRO A 178 9.58 -16.92 -42.84
CA PRO A 178 10.78 -16.48 -43.55
C PRO A 178 11.06 -14.99 -43.36
N LYS A 179 10.01 -14.14 -43.47
CA LYS A 179 10.12 -12.69 -43.20
C LYS A 179 10.35 -12.40 -41.72
N GLY A 180 9.66 -13.14 -40.85
CA GLY A 180 9.78 -13.04 -39.39
C GLY A 180 11.21 -13.28 -38.90
N ARG A 181 11.91 -14.31 -39.41
CA ARG A 181 13.30 -14.61 -39.03
C ARG A 181 14.28 -13.48 -39.38
N VAL A 182 13.98 -12.72 -40.45
CA VAL A 182 14.80 -11.57 -40.85
C VAL A 182 14.52 -10.38 -39.93
N VAL A 183 13.24 -10.04 -39.72
CA VAL A 183 12.82 -8.87 -38.93
C VAL A 183 13.10 -9.05 -37.43
N TYR A 184 12.80 -10.23 -36.88
CA TYR A 184 12.90 -10.54 -35.46
C TYR A 184 14.20 -11.27 -35.10
N LYS A 185 15.23 -11.17 -35.95
CA LYS A 185 16.52 -11.83 -35.74
C LYS A 185 17.12 -11.46 -34.38
N GLY A 186 17.48 -12.47 -33.59
CA GLY A 186 18.10 -12.28 -32.27
C GLY A 186 17.14 -11.84 -31.16
N GLN A 187 15.84 -11.71 -31.44
CA GLN A 187 14.85 -11.45 -30.40
C GLN A 187 14.48 -12.74 -29.67
N ALA A 188 14.39 -12.67 -28.34
CA ALA A 188 13.96 -13.80 -27.52
C ALA A 188 12.46 -14.16 -27.68
N SER A 189 11.71 -13.45 -28.53
CA SER A 189 10.34 -13.80 -28.94
C SER A 189 10.30 -14.80 -30.12
N LEU A 190 11.39 -14.87 -30.90
CA LEU A 190 11.47 -15.68 -32.12
C LEU A 190 11.25 -17.19 -31.89
N PRO A 191 11.77 -17.84 -30.82
CA PRO A 191 11.56 -19.27 -30.60
C PRO A 191 10.07 -19.65 -30.49
N GLY A 192 9.24 -18.78 -29.92
CA GLY A 192 7.80 -18.99 -29.87
C GLY A 192 7.18 -18.85 -31.25
N MET A 193 7.58 -17.82 -32.03
CA MET A 193 7.09 -17.61 -33.38
C MET A 193 7.38 -18.83 -34.27
N GLU A 194 8.57 -19.42 -34.17
CA GLU A 194 8.93 -20.66 -34.89
C GLU A 194 8.09 -21.87 -34.49
N LYS A 195 7.51 -21.83 -33.29
CA LYS A 195 6.49 -22.77 -32.81
C LYS A 195 5.07 -22.21 -32.96
N GLY A 196 4.88 -21.20 -33.80
CA GLY A 196 3.61 -20.59 -34.18
C GLY A 196 2.87 -19.85 -33.06
N ILE A 197 3.53 -19.49 -31.96
CA ILE A 197 2.91 -18.68 -30.89
C ILE A 197 3.71 -17.40 -30.67
N LEU A 198 3.02 -16.28 -30.58
CA LEU A 198 3.59 -14.99 -30.20
C LEU A 198 2.91 -14.46 -28.95
N ALA A 199 3.71 -14.04 -27.97
CA ALA A 199 3.25 -13.38 -26.75
C ALA A 199 3.40 -11.86 -26.87
N LEU A 200 2.28 -11.16 -27.06
CA LEU A 200 2.19 -9.71 -27.16
C LEU A 200 1.82 -9.09 -25.83
N TYR A 201 2.51 -8.03 -25.43
CA TYR A 201 2.14 -7.28 -24.24
C TYR A 201 0.88 -6.44 -24.51
N GLN A 202 -0.14 -6.58 -23.66
CA GLN A 202 -1.37 -5.80 -23.73
C GLN A 202 -1.18 -4.37 -23.18
N LYS A 203 -0.22 -3.65 -23.73
CA LYS A 203 0.09 -2.27 -23.38
C LYS A 203 0.35 -1.48 -24.66
N CYS A 204 -0.45 -0.45 -24.87
CA CYS A 204 -0.26 0.47 -25.98
C CYS A 204 1.07 1.21 -25.80
N VAL A 205 1.90 1.22 -26.83
CA VAL A 205 3.22 1.85 -26.80
C VAL A 205 3.17 3.37 -26.98
N HIS A 206 1.96 3.93 -27.13
CA HIS A 206 1.72 5.38 -27.06
C HIS A 206 1.82 5.88 -25.61
N LEU A 207 0.79 5.62 -24.80
CA LEU A 207 0.69 6.10 -23.40
C LEU A 207 0.32 5.00 -22.39
N GLY A 208 0.34 3.72 -22.80
CA GLY A 208 0.15 2.60 -21.89
C GLY A 208 -1.28 2.08 -21.70
N CYS A 209 -2.26 2.58 -22.46
CA CYS A 209 -3.62 2.04 -22.44
C CYS A 209 -3.65 0.53 -22.72
N ARG A 210 -4.65 -0.17 -22.18
CA ARG A 210 -4.93 -1.58 -22.51
C ARG A 210 -5.43 -1.67 -23.96
N VAL A 211 -4.84 -2.56 -24.76
CA VAL A 211 -5.21 -2.73 -26.17
C VAL A 211 -6.13 -3.96 -26.33
N PRO A 212 -7.41 -3.77 -26.69
CA PRO A 212 -8.30 -4.87 -27.02
C PRO A 212 -8.03 -5.43 -28.42
N SER A 213 -8.42 -6.70 -28.64
CA SER A 213 -8.53 -7.30 -29.97
C SER A 213 -9.89 -6.96 -30.58
N CYS A 214 -9.92 -6.74 -31.89
CA CYS A 214 -11.14 -6.53 -32.66
C CYS A 214 -11.48 -7.81 -33.43
N ALA A 215 -12.69 -8.34 -33.20
CA ALA A 215 -13.12 -9.60 -33.80
C ALA A 215 -13.38 -9.50 -35.31
N THR A 216 -13.79 -8.32 -35.80
CA THR A 216 -14.11 -8.06 -37.21
C THR A 216 -12.88 -7.78 -38.05
N SER A 217 -12.04 -6.82 -37.66
CA SER A 217 -10.82 -6.49 -38.39
C SER A 217 -9.69 -7.50 -38.20
N LYS A 218 -9.78 -8.35 -37.16
CA LYS A 218 -8.71 -9.24 -36.69
C LYS A 218 -7.42 -8.51 -36.34
N TRP A 219 -7.55 -7.27 -35.86
CA TRP A 219 -6.47 -6.39 -35.45
C TRP A 219 -6.59 -6.04 -33.97
N PHE A 220 -5.51 -5.49 -33.41
CA PHE A 220 -5.52 -4.85 -32.10
C PHE A 220 -5.75 -3.35 -32.27
N GLU A 221 -6.75 -2.80 -31.61
CA GLU A 221 -7.18 -1.42 -31.83
C GLU A 221 -7.35 -0.70 -30.50
N CYS A 222 -6.52 0.31 -30.26
CA CYS A 222 -6.47 1.03 -29.00
C CYS A 222 -7.52 2.14 -28.96
N ALA A 223 -8.58 1.96 -28.16
CA ALA A 223 -9.69 2.90 -28.01
C ALA A 223 -9.31 4.32 -27.53
N CYS A 224 -8.14 4.50 -26.90
CA CYS A 224 -7.75 5.81 -26.36
C CYS A 224 -7.46 6.87 -27.45
N HIS A 225 -6.72 6.50 -28.51
CA HIS A 225 -6.27 7.44 -29.54
C HIS A 225 -6.19 6.80 -30.94
N GLY A 226 -6.85 5.65 -31.15
CA GLY A 226 -6.93 4.99 -32.46
C GLY A 226 -5.62 4.37 -32.97
N SER A 227 -4.69 3.97 -32.09
CA SER A 227 -3.52 3.20 -32.54
C SER A 227 -3.93 1.79 -32.91
N THR A 228 -3.62 1.37 -34.14
CA THR A 228 -4.00 0.07 -34.69
C THR A 228 -2.78 -0.77 -35.01
N TYR A 229 -2.89 -2.08 -34.75
CA TYR A 229 -1.85 -3.06 -34.98
C TYR A 229 -2.47 -4.31 -35.62
N ASN A 230 -1.75 -4.99 -36.51
CA ASN A 230 -2.25 -6.24 -37.11
C ASN A 230 -2.29 -7.40 -36.10
N GLN A 231 -2.68 -8.60 -36.53
CA GLN A 231 -2.82 -9.78 -35.65
C GLN A 231 -1.54 -10.17 -34.89
N VAL A 232 -0.36 -9.78 -35.40
CA VAL A 232 0.94 -10.03 -34.76
C VAL A 232 1.48 -8.79 -34.05
N GLY A 233 0.67 -7.75 -33.84
CA GLY A 233 1.04 -6.56 -33.10
C GLY A 233 2.03 -5.64 -33.84
N GLU A 234 2.12 -5.72 -35.17
CA GLU A 234 2.86 -4.76 -35.98
C GLU A 234 2.00 -3.53 -36.23
N LYS A 235 2.58 -2.32 -36.09
CA LYS A 235 1.83 -1.07 -36.20
C LYS A 235 1.29 -0.88 -37.61
N LYS A 236 0.00 -0.53 -37.70
CA LYS A 236 -0.70 -0.15 -38.94
C LYS A 236 -1.12 1.32 -38.96
N GLY A 237 -1.52 1.88 -37.82
CA GLY A 237 -2.03 3.26 -37.77
C GLY A 237 -1.97 3.92 -36.39
N GLY A 238 -2.35 5.20 -36.36
CA GLY A 238 -2.45 6.03 -35.16
C GLY A 238 -1.11 6.52 -34.57
N PRO A 239 -1.16 7.16 -33.38
CA PRO A 239 -0.04 7.91 -32.81
C PRO A 239 1.07 7.07 -32.16
N ALA A 240 0.84 5.77 -31.90
CA ALA A 240 1.87 4.89 -31.35
C ALA A 240 3.17 4.94 -32.18
N PRO A 241 4.36 5.08 -31.59
CA PRO A 241 5.59 5.26 -32.39
C PRO A 241 6.09 3.98 -33.07
N ARG A 242 5.63 2.80 -32.64
CA ARG A 242 6.12 1.48 -33.08
C ARG A 242 5.06 0.39 -32.85
N GLY A 243 5.36 -0.86 -33.20
CA GLY A 243 4.51 -2.02 -32.92
C GLY A 243 4.42 -2.36 -31.43
N LEU A 244 3.49 -3.24 -31.06
CA LEU A 244 3.30 -3.72 -29.69
C LEU A 244 4.54 -4.44 -29.17
N ASP A 245 4.79 -4.24 -27.87
CA ASP A 245 5.82 -4.96 -27.15
C ASP A 245 5.55 -6.46 -27.11
N ARG A 246 6.62 -7.24 -27.04
CA ARG A 246 6.60 -8.69 -27.00
C ARG A 246 7.28 -9.17 -25.73
N PHE A 247 6.95 -10.36 -25.28
CA PHE A 247 7.69 -11.01 -24.20
C PHE A 247 8.71 -12.00 -24.75
N ALA A 248 9.80 -12.19 -24.00
CA ALA A 248 10.71 -13.29 -24.25
C ALA A 248 10.00 -14.63 -23.95
N VAL A 249 10.23 -15.62 -24.80
CA VAL A 249 9.59 -16.93 -24.73
C VAL A 249 10.63 -18.03 -24.82
N GLU A 250 10.40 -19.07 -24.03
CA GLU A 250 11.19 -20.30 -24.00
C GLU A 250 10.23 -21.46 -24.27
N VAL A 251 10.61 -22.36 -25.17
CA VAL A 251 9.84 -23.56 -25.46
C VAL A 251 10.68 -24.76 -25.05
N SER A 252 10.19 -25.54 -24.08
CA SER A 252 10.84 -26.77 -23.63
C SER A 252 10.74 -27.87 -24.70
N ALA A 253 11.61 -28.89 -24.59
CA ALA A 253 11.59 -30.05 -25.48
C ALA A 253 10.21 -30.75 -25.52
N ASP A 254 9.51 -30.78 -24.38
CA ASP A 254 8.16 -31.36 -24.25
C ASP A 254 7.02 -30.48 -24.80
N GLY A 255 7.36 -29.38 -25.50
CA GLY A 255 6.38 -28.47 -26.10
C GLY A 255 5.65 -27.54 -25.12
N VAL A 256 6.21 -27.35 -23.92
CA VAL A 256 5.68 -26.42 -22.91
C VAL A 256 6.20 -25.01 -23.18
N LEU A 257 5.28 -24.05 -23.27
CA LEU A 257 5.58 -22.63 -23.42
C LEU A 257 5.82 -21.99 -22.05
N THR A 258 6.94 -21.30 -21.91
CA THR A 258 7.24 -20.42 -20.77
C THR A 258 7.44 -19.01 -21.29
N VAL A 259 6.75 -18.03 -20.70
CA VAL A 259 6.86 -16.62 -21.09
C VAL A 259 7.50 -15.83 -19.96
N ASN A 260 8.59 -15.11 -20.26
CA ASN A 260 9.26 -14.25 -19.31
C ASN A 260 8.70 -12.82 -19.39
N THR A 261 7.83 -12.47 -18.44
CA THR A 261 7.18 -11.16 -18.38
C THR A 261 8.08 -10.05 -17.81
N GLY A 262 9.22 -10.40 -17.23
CA GLY A 262 10.25 -9.44 -16.81
C GLY A 262 11.15 -8.98 -17.96
N ALA A 263 11.18 -9.72 -19.07
CA ALA A 263 11.97 -9.40 -20.26
C ALA A 263 11.06 -8.90 -21.39
N ILE A 264 10.78 -7.59 -21.37
CA ILE A 264 9.98 -6.92 -22.40
C ILE A 264 10.88 -6.57 -23.60
N ILE A 265 10.51 -7.08 -24.77
CA ILE A 265 11.16 -6.80 -26.05
C ILE A 265 10.38 -5.69 -26.74
N GLN A 266 11.09 -4.63 -27.12
CA GLN A 266 10.48 -3.52 -27.85
C GLN A 266 9.88 -4.03 -29.16
N GLY A 267 8.64 -3.64 -29.43
CA GLY A 267 7.96 -3.95 -30.67
C GLY A 267 8.67 -3.38 -31.91
N PRO A 268 8.40 -3.94 -33.10
CA PRO A 268 9.10 -3.60 -34.33
C PRO A 268 8.86 -2.15 -34.77
N SER A 269 9.79 -1.60 -35.55
CA SER A 269 9.69 -0.24 -36.09
C SER A 269 8.47 -0.08 -37.01
N ILE A 270 8.05 1.17 -37.20
CA ILE A 270 6.98 1.52 -38.14
C ILE A 270 7.30 1.00 -39.55
N GLY A 271 6.27 0.55 -40.28
CA GLY A 271 6.41 -0.03 -41.62
C GLY A 271 6.72 -1.52 -41.66
N THR A 272 6.99 -2.15 -40.50
CA THR A 272 7.14 -3.61 -40.42
C THR A 272 5.82 -4.30 -40.73
N ASN A 273 5.82 -5.23 -41.68
CA ASN A 273 4.66 -6.03 -42.05
C ASN A 273 5.10 -7.44 -42.48
N THR A 274 5.35 -8.34 -41.54
CA THR A 274 5.81 -9.70 -41.88
C THR A 274 4.69 -10.57 -42.42
N THR A 275 3.46 -10.36 -41.96
CA THR A 275 2.31 -11.18 -42.33
C THR A 275 1.66 -10.74 -43.64
N GLY A 276 1.81 -9.47 -44.04
CA GLY A 276 1.06 -8.91 -45.16
C GLY A 276 -0.44 -8.78 -44.88
N GLN A 277 -0.88 -9.03 -43.63
CA GLN A 277 -2.29 -9.01 -43.27
C GLN A 277 -2.81 -7.57 -43.28
N GLU A 278 -3.87 -7.37 -44.06
CA GLU A 278 -4.71 -6.17 -43.99
C GLU A 278 -5.93 -6.41 -43.10
N ALA A 279 -6.68 -5.35 -42.77
CA ALA A 279 -7.88 -5.47 -41.94
C ALA A 279 -8.90 -6.36 -42.66
N GLN A 280 -9.36 -7.43 -42.01
CA GLN A 280 -10.28 -8.39 -42.63
C GLN A 280 -11.74 -7.91 -42.66
N GLY A 281 -12.04 -6.88 -41.87
CA GLY A 281 -13.38 -6.34 -41.68
C GLY A 281 -13.31 -4.94 -41.09
N PRO A 282 -14.47 -4.35 -40.74
CA PRO A 282 -14.53 -3.00 -40.19
C PRO A 282 -13.77 -2.91 -38.86
N HIS A 283 -13.16 -1.74 -38.62
CA HIS A 283 -12.55 -1.40 -37.35
C HIS A 283 -13.60 -1.33 -36.24
N CYS A 284 -13.19 -1.70 -35.03
CA CYS A 284 -14.01 -1.65 -33.82
C CYS A 284 -13.96 -0.27 -33.13
N VAL A 285 -13.04 0.61 -33.54
CA VAL A 285 -12.85 1.96 -32.98
C VAL A 285 -12.94 3.02 -34.07
#